data_AF-A0A0X3P7L1-F1
#
_entry.id   AF-A0A0X3P7L1-F1
#
_cell.length_a   1.000
_cell.length_b   1.000
_cell.length_c   1.000
_cell.angle_alpha   90.00
_cell.angle_beta   90.00
_cell.angle_gamma   90.00
#
_symmetry.space_group_name_H-M   'P 1'
#
loop_
_entity.id
_entity.type
_entity.pdbx_description
1 polymer ?
#
loop_
_entity_poly.entity_id
_entity_poly.type
_entity_poly.pdbx_seq_one_letter_code
_entity_poly.pdbx_strand_id
1 'polypeptide(L)'
;MSASYCDVSSFKSFTWKNLHLLKQENLLTEDLSRCQIGLTDVRINEVSDGVSSVPKTASEAFIDAWDINHVKLPCSPQNLYADDDQIVTRWSVIQRALSGSIDSTETFEKVILSYNRKYEPYWDVGSLSAALQKRPDFRSLLKKIADLALRLPELVTQPIPLLRQNKEMSLSLSQLQIACLLANAFYCTFPQRTSPGAESEYRNFPTINFISLFCTSAPWSSSSDTCLHFRLVYLL
;
A
#
# COMPACT_ATOMS: atom_id res chain seq x y z
N MET A 1 -9.45 -43.48 14.73
CA MET A 1 -8.81 -43.06 15.99
C MET A 1 -7.38 -42.69 15.64
N SER A 2 -6.87 -41.48 15.78
CA SER A 2 -7.22 -40.34 16.64
C SER A 2 -6.78 -39.05 15.93
N ALA A 3 -7.65 -38.03 15.89
CA ALA A 3 -7.30 -36.68 15.48
C ALA A 3 -6.41 -36.03 16.54
N SER A 4 -5.23 -35.54 16.13
CA SER A 4 -4.37 -34.72 16.98
C SER A 4 -4.91 -33.29 16.98
N TYR A 5 -5.51 -32.91 18.10
CA TYR A 5 -6.02 -31.58 18.40
C TYR A 5 -4.82 -30.63 18.55
N CYS A 6 -4.66 -29.64 17.65
CA CYS A 6 -3.72 -28.56 17.89
C CYS A 6 -4.25 -27.67 19.01
N ASP A 7 -3.51 -27.63 20.11
CA ASP A 7 -3.81 -26.88 21.31
C ASP A 7 -3.77 -25.36 21.06
N VAL A 8 -4.91 -24.69 21.24
CA VAL A 8 -5.11 -23.24 21.00
C VAL A 8 -4.69 -22.41 22.23
N SER A 9 -3.94 -22.97 23.18
CA SER A 9 -3.63 -22.30 24.45
C SER A 9 -2.33 -21.46 24.46
N SER A 10 -1.55 -21.39 23.37
CA SER A 10 -0.23 -20.72 23.40
C SER A 10 -0.21 -19.19 23.13
N PHE A 11 -1.35 -18.52 22.91
CA PHE A 11 -1.36 -17.07 22.65
C PHE A 11 -1.50 -16.18 23.91
N LYS A 12 -1.17 -16.71 25.10
CA LYS A 12 -1.17 -15.92 26.34
C LYS A 12 0.18 -15.28 26.64
N SER A 13 0.60 -14.33 25.81
CA SER A 13 1.23 -13.07 26.24
C SER A 13 1.87 -12.36 25.05
N PHE A 14 1.06 -11.64 24.27
CA PHE A 14 1.61 -10.55 23.47
C PHE A 14 1.49 -9.27 24.30
N THR A 15 2.56 -8.90 25.00
CA THR A 15 2.63 -7.65 25.76
C THR A 15 3.29 -6.56 24.90
N TRP A 16 2.51 -5.56 24.51
CA TRP A 16 3.00 -4.34 23.90
C TRP A 16 3.94 -3.61 24.87
N LYS A 17 5.24 -3.54 24.57
CA LYS A 17 6.25 -2.91 25.43
C LYS A 17 6.13 -1.38 25.57
N ASN A 18 5.16 -0.75 24.90
CA ASN A 18 5.01 0.70 24.84
C ASN A 18 3.59 1.19 25.21
N LEU A 19 2.78 0.38 25.89
CA LEU A 19 1.40 0.75 26.27
C LEU A 19 1.33 2.06 27.10
N HIS A 20 2.41 2.41 27.81
CA HIS A 20 2.51 3.66 28.57
C HIS A 20 2.58 4.91 27.65
N LEU A 21 3.06 4.79 26.41
CA LEU A 21 3.11 5.90 25.45
C LEU A 21 1.70 6.32 25.00
N LEU A 22 0.76 5.37 24.88
CA LEU A 22 -0.65 5.67 24.57
C LEU A 22 -1.35 6.46 25.68
N LYS A 23 -0.97 6.23 26.95
CA LYS A 23 -1.47 7.06 28.06
C LYS A 23 -0.91 8.48 28.03
N GLN A 24 0.26 8.66 27.42
CA GLN A 24 0.90 9.96 27.24
C GLN A 24 0.26 10.74 26.09
N GLU A 25 -0.26 10.07 25.05
CA GLU A 25 -1.04 10.71 23.98
C GLU A 25 -2.28 11.45 24.52
N ASN A 26 -3.03 10.84 25.44
CA ASN A 26 -4.20 11.50 26.04
C ASN A 26 -3.84 12.80 26.81
N LEU A 27 -2.68 12.84 27.46
CA LEU A 27 -2.19 14.05 28.16
C LEU A 27 -1.68 15.11 27.17
N LEU A 28 -0.99 14.70 26.11
CA LEU A 28 -0.53 15.60 25.04
C LEU A 28 -1.70 16.19 24.25
N THR A 29 -2.81 15.45 24.10
CA THR A 29 -4.01 15.93 23.39
C THR A 29 -4.69 17.06 24.17
N GLU A 30 -4.71 16.99 25.50
CA GLU A 30 -5.22 18.08 26.37
C GLU A 30 -4.31 19.32 26.34
N ASP A 31 -2.99 19.14 26.36
CA ASP A 31 -2.04 20.27 26.28
C ASP A 31 -1.99 20.93 24.88
N LEU A 32 -2.14 20.15 23.81
CA LEU A 32 -2.23 20.67 22.43
C LEU A 32 -3.53 21.44 22.19
N SER A 33 -4.63 21.12 22.89
CA SER A 33 -5.89 21.87 22.80
C SER A 33 -5.81 23.28 23.44
N ARG A 34 -4.86 23.50 24.36
CA ARG A 34 -4.59 24.80 24.99
C ARG A 34 -3.75 25.73 24.13
N CYS A 35 -2.93 25.17 23.24
CA CYS A 35 -2.23 25.93 22.22
C CYS A 35 -3.16 26.07 21.00
N GLN A 36 -3.54 27.29 20.60
CA GLN A 36 -4.28 27.53 19.35
C GLN A 36 -3.39 27.31 18.11
N ILE A 37 -2.68 26.19 18.06
CA ILE A 37 -2.01 25.69 16.87
C ILE A 37 -3.10 24.96 16.10
N GLY A 38 -3.57 25.54 14.99
CA GLY A 38 -4.58 24.95 14.12
C GLY A 38 -4.06 23.72 13.38
N LEU A 39 -3.76 22.64 14.12
CA LEU A 39 -3.43 21.34 13.57
C LEU A 39 -4.64 20.81 12.80
N THR A 40 -4.51 20.71 11.49
CA THR A 40 -5.52 20.04 10.67
C THR A 40 -5.38 18.53 10.87
N ASP A 41 -6.30 17.91 11.62
CA ASP A 41 -6.38 16.45 11.76
C ASP A 41 -7.33 15.89 10.69
N VAL A 42 -6.78 15.10 9.76
CA VAL A 42 -7.57 14.42 8.72
C VAL A 42 -7.73 12.96 9.10
N ARG A 43 -8.98 12.52 9.30
CA ARG A 43 -9.32 11.12 9.56
C ARG A 43 -10.04 10.51 8.38
N ILE A 44 -9.51 9.40 7.86
CA ILE A 44 -10.11 8.67 6.73
C ILE A 44 -11.03 7.53 7.21
N ASN A 45 -11.14 7.30 8.54
CA ASN A 45 -12.05 6.32 9.12
C ASN A 45 -12.89 6.94 10.23
N GLU A 46 -14.03 6.31 10.47
CA GLU A 46 -14.80 6.43 11.69
C GLU A 46 -14.34 5.37 12.70
N VAL A 47 -13.96 5.83 13.89
CA VAL A 47 -13.71 4.96 15.04
C VAL A 47 -15.03 4.84 15.80
N SER A 48 -15.60 3.64 15.86
CA SER A 48 -16.75 3.35 16.73
C SER A 48 -16.25 3.16 18.17
N ASP A 49 -16.96 3.68 19.16
CA ASP A 49 -16.63 3.60 20.60
C ASP A 49 -16.66 2.15 21.19
N GLY A 50 -16.87 1.13 20.36
CA GLY A 50 -16.92 -0.27 20.74
C GLY A 50 -15.56 -0.98 20.59
N VAL A 51 -15.10 -1.62 21.66
CA VAL A 51 -13.95 -2.52 21.65
C VAL A 51 -14.24 -3.68 20.67
N SER A 52 -13.53 -3.73 19.53
CA SER A 52 -13.53 -4.82 18.53
C SER A 52 -14.45 -4.72 17.31
N SER A 53 -14.64 -3.54 16.71
CA SER A 53 -15.14 -3.44 15.32
C SER A 53 -14.05 -2.92 14.37
N VAL A 54 -13.93 -3.51 13.18
CA VAL A 54 -13.09 -2.98 12.10
C VAL A 54 -13.53 -1.54 11.80
N PRO A 55 -12.62 -0.54 11.78
CA PRO A 55 -12.97 0.84 11.50
C PRO A 55 -13.72 0.95 10.18
N LYS A 56 -14.84 1.68 10.18
CA LYS A 56 -15.62 1.94 8.97
C LYS A 56 -15.05 3.14 8.23
N THR A 57 -15.27 3.21 6.93
CA THR A 57 -14.88 4.37 6.14
C THR A 57 -15.68 5.61 6.55
N ALA A 58 -15.05 6.78 6.47
CA ALA A 58 -15.69 8.06 6.84
C ALA A 58 -16.77 8.54 5.86
N SER A 59 -16.97 7.84 4.74
CA SER A 59 -18.00 8.10 3.74
C SER A 59 -18.32 6.80 3.01
N GLU A 60 -19.59 6.64 2.63
CA GLU A 60 -20.06 5.54 1.78
C GLU A 60 -19.68 5.74 0.30
N ALA A 61 -19.51 6.99 -0.13
CA ALA A 61 -19.11 7.33 -1.50
C ALA A 61 -17.62 7.72 -1.57
N PHE A 62 -16.93 7.25 -2.61
CA PHE A 62 -15.55 7.64 -2.92
C PHE A 62 -15.50 9.09 -3.41
N ILE A 63 -14.67 9.90 -2.76
CA ILE A 63 -14.39 11.29 -3.12
C ILE A 63 -12.98 11.35 -3.74
N ASP A 64 -12.91 11.74 -5.01
CA ASP A 64 -11.65 11.85 -5.75
C ASP A 64 -10.97 13.21 -5.49
N ALA A 65 -9.63 13.20 -5.48
CA ALA A 65 -8.81 14.40 -5.57
C ALA A 65 -7.58 14.12 -6.43
N TRP A 66 -7.49 14.83 -7.56
CA TRP A 66 -6.37 14.74 -8.48
C TRP A 66 -5.71 16.11 -8.64
N ASP A 67 -5.08 16.56 -7.56
CA ASP A 67 -4.42 17.85 -7.47
C ASP A 67 -3.02 17.72 -6.85
N ILE A 68 -2.32 18.85 -6.71
CA ILE A 68 -0.96 18.91 -6.17
C ILE A 68 -0.90 18.75 -4.63
N ASN A 69 -2.03 18.76 -3.95
CA ASN A 69 -2.14 18.74 -2.49
C ASN A 69 -2.51 17.35 -1.96
N HIS A 70 -2.97 16.44 -2.80
CA HIS A 70 -3.41 15.10 -2.43
C HIS A 70 -2.62 14.00 -3.13
N VAL A 71 -2.64 12.80 -2.55
CA VAL A 71 -2.12 11.59 -3.20
C VAL A 71 -3.02 11.27 -4.38
N LYS A 72 -2.43 11.21 -5.58
CA LYS A 72 -3.10 10.72 -6.79
C LYS A 72 -3.34 9.21 -6.68
N LEU A 73 -4.55 8.83 -6.30
CA LEU A 73 -4.91 7.44 -6.11
C LEU A 73 -5.04 6.69 -7.46
N PRO A 74 -4.62 5.40 -7.51
CA PRO A 74 -4.76 4.56 -8.71
C PRO A 74 -6.18 4.51 -9.29
N CYS A 75 -7.19 4.57 -8.43
CA CYS A 75 -8.62 4.48 -8.77
C CYS A 75 -9.25 5.79 -9.27
N SER A 76 -8.51 6.90 -9.32
CA SER A 76 -9.02 8.17 -9.85
C SER A 76 -9.44 8.03 -11.32
N PRO A 77 -10.60 8.58 -11.73
CA PRO A 77 -10.99 8.68 -13.14
C PRO A 77 -10.00 9.48 -14.01
N GLN A 78 -9.19 10.34 -13.40
CA GLN A 78 -8.17 11.15 -14.09
C GLN A 78 -6.88 10.38 -14.37
N ASN A 79 -6.72 9.18 -13.81
CA ASN A 79 -5.59 8.31 -14.09
C ASN A 79 -5.78 7.62 -15.44
N LEU A 80 -5.45 8.30 -16.54
CA LEU A 80 -5.65 7.79 -17.90
C LEU A 80 -4.50 6.87 -18.38
N TYR A 81 -4.83 5.99 -19.31
CA TYR A 81 -3.90 5.06 -19.95
C TYR A 81 -4.28 4.87 -21.43
N ALA A 82 -3.27 4.77 -22.29
CA ALA A 82 -3.45 4.45 -23.70
C ALA A 82 -3.35 2.91 -23.85
N ASP A 83 -4.48 2.28 -24.12
CA ASP A 83 -4.62 0.83 -24.35
C ASP A 83 -4.96 0.65 -25.84
N ASP A 84 -3.97 0.21 -26.63
CA ASP A 84 -4.08 -0.03 -28.08
C ASP A 84 -4.92 1.04 -28.83
N ASP A 85 -4.42 2.29 -28.79
CA ASP A 85 -4.99 3.51 -29.38
C ASP A 85 -6.31 4.04 -28.77
N GLN A 86 -6.83 3.40 -27.71
CA GLN A 86 -7.94 3.92 -26.92
C GLN A 86 -7.47 4.54 -25.61
N ILE A 87 -8.03 5.71 -25.27
CA ILE A 87 -7.83 6.33 -23.97
C ILE A 87 -8.86 5.76 -23.00
N VAL A 88 -8.39 5.00 -22.02
CA VAL A 88 -9.21 4.40 -20.96
C VAL A 88 -8.72 4.85 -19.59
N THR A 89 -9.53 4.60 -18.55
CA THR A 89 -9.02 4.73 -17.18
C THR A 89 -8.00 3.63 -16.93
N ARG A 90 -6.84 3.98 -16.39
CA ARG A 90 -5.83 3.01 -15.97
C ARG A 90 -6.40 2.06 -14.92
N TRP A 91 -7.29 2.55 -14.05
CA TRP A 91 -7.96 1.72 -13.07
C TRP A 91 -8.74 0.55 -13.71
N SER A 92 -9.46 0.77 -14.81
CA SER A 92 -10.15 -0.35 -15.48
C SER A 92 -9.19 -1.42 -16.02
N VAL A 93 -8.00 -1.02 -16.45
CA VAL A 93 -6.94 -1.97 -16.88
C VAL A 93 -6.40 -2.73 -15.67
N ILE A 94 -6.10 -2.02 -14.58
CA ILE A 94 -5.65 -2.61 -13.30
C ILE A 94 -6.69 -3.61 -12.78
N GLN A 95 -7.97 -3.24 -12.76
CA GLN A 95 -9.07 -4.10 -12.33
C GLN A 95 -9.11 -5.40 -13.13
N ARG A 96 -9.05 -5.31 -14.45
CA ARG A 96 -9.03 -6.49 -15.33
C ARG A 96 -7.82 -7.39 -15.05
N ALA A 97 -6.64 -6.80 -14.90
CA ALA A 97 -5.40 -7.54 -14.68
C ALA A 97 -5.37 -8.26 -13.32
N LEU A 98 -5.77 -7.57 -12.25
CA LEU A 98 -5.75 -8.10 -10.88
C LEU A 98 -6.92 -9.03 -10.55
N SER A 99 -8.02 -8.96 -11.31
CA SER A 99 -9.17 -9.87 -11.13
C SER A 99 -8.85 -11.31 -11.53
N GLY A 100 -7.87 -11.53 -12.40
CA GLY A 100 -7.44 -12.85 -12.84
C GLY A 100 -6.72 -13.68 -11.75
N SER A 101 -6.37 -14.92 -12.09
CA SER A 101 -5.49 -15.75 -11.26
C SER A 101 -4.06 -15.23 -11.32
N ILE A 102 -3.37 -15.18 -10.17
CA ILE A 102 -1.96 -14.80 -10.06
C ILE A 102 -1.26 -15.83 -9.19
N ASP A 103 -0.71 -16.86 -9.81
CA ASP A 103 -0.15 -18.07 -9.19
C ASP A 103 1.35 -18.27 -9.48
N SER A 104 1.89 -17.51 -10.41
CA SER A 104 3.26 -17.60 -10.88
C SER A 104 3.91 -16.23 -11.01
N THR A 105 5.24 -16.20 -11.00
CA THR A 105 6.03 -14.98 -11.20
C THR A 105 5.85 -14.43 -12.59
N GLU A 106 5.66 -15.30 -13.58
CA GLU A 106 5.45 -14.94 -14.98
C GLU A 106 4.07 -14.29 -15.17
N THR A 107 3.04 -14.81 -14.50
CA THR A 107 1.71 -14.18 -14.49
C THR A 107 1.76 -12.84 -13.75
N PHE A 108 2.45 -12.78 -12.61
CA PHE A 108 2.62 -11.53 -11.85
C PHE A 108 3.30 -10.43 -12.67
N GLU A 109 4.38 -10.76 -13.37
CA GLU A 109 5.09 -9.85 -14.27
C GLU A 109 4.17 -9.34 -15.39
N LYS A 110 3.48 -10.24 -16.09
CA LYS A 110 2.52 -9.86 -17.15
C LYS A 110 1.43 -8.92 -16.64
N VAL A 111 0.90 -9.20 -15.45
CA VAL A 111 -0.12 -8.36 -14.80
C VAL A 111 0.41 -6.96 -14.55
N ILE A 112 1.60 -6.81 -13.96
CA ILE A 112 2.16 -5.48 -13.70
C ILE A 112 2.42 -4.74 -15.00
N LEU A 113 3.03 -5.41 -15.99
CA LEU A 113 3.41 -4.77 -17.25
C LEU A 113 2.20 -4.34 -18.09
N SER A 114 1.01 -4.95 -17.91
CA SER A 114 -0.19 -4.58 -18.66
C SER A 114 -0.62 -3.12 -18.44
N TYR A 115 -0.35 -2.55 -17.26
CA TYR A 115 -0.64 -1.15 -16.94
C TYR A 115 0.63 -0.30 -16.68
N ASN A 116 1.80 -0.88 -16.91
CA ASN A 116 3.12 -0.26 -16.71
C ASN A 116 4.09 -0.53 -17.88
N ARG A 117 3.58 -0.65 -19.11
CA ARG A 117 4.33 -1.07 -20.32
C ARG A 117 5.67 -0.34 -20.54
N LYS A 118 5.75 0.93 -20.16
CA LYS A 118 7.01 1.72 -20.22
C LYS A 118 8.19 1.11 -19.45
N TYR A 119 7.94 0.22 -18.50
CA TYR A 119 8.97 -0.44 -17.70
C TYR A 119 9.36 -1.81 -18.23
N GLU A 120 8.67 -2.37 -19.23
CA GLU A 120 8.93 -3.69 -19.81
C GLU A 120 10.42 -3.95 -20.15
N PRO A 121 11.19 -3.00 -20.73
CA PRO A 121 12.60 -3.25 -21.03
C PRO A 121 13.52 -3.37 -19.82
N TYR A 122 13.06 -2.92 -18.65
CA TYR A 122 13.86 -2.80 -17.42
C TYR A 122 13.23 -3.54 -16.23
N TRP A 123 12.11 -4.22 -16.45
CA TRP A 123 11.39 -4.92 -15.42
C TRP A 123 11.99 -6.32 -15.24
N ASP A 124 12.22 -6.70 -13.98
CA ASP A 124 12.65 -8.05 -13.63
C ASP A 124 11.97 -8.47 -12.33
N VAL A 125 11.63 -9.75 -12.23
CA VAL A 125 10.97 -10.35 -11.05
C VAL A 125 11.88 -11.37 -10.35
N GLY A 126 13.20 -11.28 -10.54
CA GLY A 126 14.14 -12.29 -10.04
C GLY A 126 14.11 -12.44 -8.52
N SER A 127 14.00 -11.32 -7.79
CA SER A 127 13.99 -11.33 -6.32
C SER A 127 12.68 -11.92 -5.79
N LEU A 128 11.56 -11.63 -6.47
CA LEU A 128 10.27 -12.25 -6.16
C LEU A 128 10.29 -13.75 -6.45
N SER A 129 10.87 -14.17 -7.58
CA SER A 129 11.01 -15.58 -7.94
C SER A 129 11.82 -16.35 -6.91
N ALA A 130 12.98 -15.82 -6.51
CA ALA A 130 13.81 -16.41 -5.46
C ALA A 130 13.08 -16.48 -4.11
N ALA A 131 12.28 -15.46 -3.75
CA ALA A 131 11.47 -15.47 -2.54
C ALA A 131 10.39 -16.56 -2.58
N LEU A 132 9.66 -16.70 -3.68
CA LEU A 132 8.60 -17.70 -3.85
C LEU A 132 9.14 -19.13 -4.03
N GLN A 133 10.38 -19.30 -4.48
CA GLN A 133 11.06 -20.60 -4.46
C GLN A 133 11.37 -21.04 -3.02
N LYS A 134 11.80 -20.11 -2.16
CA LYS A 134 12.06 -20.39 -0.74
C LYS A 134 10.78 -20.53 0.09
N ARG A 135 9.72 -19.78 -0.26
CA ARG A 135 8.41 -19.77 0.41
C ARG A 135 7.29 -19.99 -0.62
N PRO A 136 7.14 -21.21 -1.14
CA PRO A 136 6.11 -21.51 -2.14
C PRO A 136 4.68 -21.34 -1.60
N ASP A 137 4.50 -21.41 -0.29
CA ASP A 137 3.23 -21.14 0.42
C ASP A 137 2.72 -19.70 0.19
N PHE A 138 3.62 -18.75 -0.07
CA PHE A 138 3.29 -17.35 -0.34
C PHE A 138 2.70 -17.11 -1.72
N ARG A 139 2.72 -18.08 -2.64
CA ARG A 139 2.06 -17.95 -3.95
C ARG A 139 0.57 -17.65 -3.81
N SER A 140 -0.09 -18.27 -2.85
CA SER A 140 -1.50 -18.04 -2.56
C SER A 140 -1.79 -16.63 -2.03
N LEU A 141 -0.78 -15.92 -1.50
CA LEU A 141 -0.93 -14.56 -1.00
C LEU A 141 -0.98 -13.54 -2.13
N LEU A 142 -0.36 -13.81 -3.29
CA LEU A 142 -0.39 -12.88 -4.43
C LEU A 142 -1.83 -12.50 -4.77
N LYS A 143 -2.69 -13.50 -5.00
CA LYS A 143 -4.10 -13.24 -5.29
C LYS A 143 -4.83 -12.51 -4.15
N LYS A 144 -4.56 -12.85 -2.88
CA LYS A 144 -5.17 -12.15 -1.73
C LYS A 144 -4.76 -10.68 -1.64
N ILE A 145 -3.50 -10.36 -1.95
CA ILE A 145 -3.01 -8.99 -2.01
C ILE A 145 -3.68 -8.25 -3.17
N ALA A 146 -3.86 -8.90 -4.32
CA ALA A 146 -4.56 -8.31 -5.46
C ALA A 146 -6.02 -7.98 -5.12
N ASP A 147 -6.72 -8.91 -4.46
CA ASP A 147 -8.10 -8.71 -4.01
C ASP A 147 -8.19 -7.53 -3.02
N LEU A 148 -7.24 -7.42 -2.09
CA LEU A 148 -7.18 -6.27 -1.17
C LEU A 148 -6.88 -4.96 -1.90
N ALA A 149 -6.01 -4.97 -2.91
CA ALA A 149 -5.69 -3.79 -3.70
C ALA A 149 -6.92 -3.27 -4.47
N LEU A 150 -7.76 -4.18 -5.00
CA LEU A 150 -8.97 -3.83 -5.75
C LEU A 150 -10.06 -3.18 -4.89
N ARG A 151 -10.01 -3.36 -3.57
CA ARG A 151 -10.93 -2.71 -2.63
C ARG A 151 -10.56 -1.26 -2.30
N LEU A 152 -9.54 -0.69 -2.94
CA LEU A 152 -9.09 0.68 -2.72
C LEU A 152 -10.22 1.73 -2.71
N PRO A 153 -11.11 1.82 -3.72
CA PRO A 153 -12.18 2.82 -3.72
C PRO A 153 -13.23 2.59 -2.61
N GLU A 154 -13.35 1.36 -2.08
CA GLU A 154 -14.25 1.03 -0.98
C GLU A 154 -13.65 1.36 0.39
N LEU A 155 -12.32 1.22 0.53
CA LEU A 155 -11.64 1.32 1.82
C LEU A 155 -11.04 2.71 2.06
N VAL A 156 -10.60 3.40 1.01
CA VAL A 156 -9.99 4.74 1.07
C VAL A 156 -10.91 5.69 0.32
N THR A 157 -11.99 6.10 0.99
CA THR A 157 -13.07 6.89 0.38
C THR A 157 -12.82 8.39 0.42
N GLN A 158 -11.81 8.86 1.17
CA GLN A 158 -11.44 10.26 1.27
C GLN A 158 -10.06 10.52 0.66
N PRO A 159 -9.83 11.70 0.07
CA PRO A 159 -8.51 12.13 -0.38
C PRO A 159 -7.46 12.06 0.73
N ILE A 160 -6.29 11.51 0.41
CA ILE A 160 -5.15 11.50 1.32
C ILE A 160 -4.34 12.78 1.09
N PRO A 161 -4.23 13.69 2.05
CA PRO A 161 -3.43 14.90 1.89
C PRO A 161 -1.93 14.58 1.88
N LEU A 162 -1.17 15.33 1.08
CA LEU A 162 0.29 15.28 1.09
C LEU A 162 0.84 16.10 2.26
N LEU A 163 1.57 15.42 3.14
CA LEU A 163 2.30 16.04 4.24
C LEU A 163 3.58 16.70 3.69
N ARG A 164 3.50 18.02 3.46
CA ARG A 164 4.59 18.82 2.90
C ARG A 164 5.43 19.47 4.01
N GLN A 165 6.68 19.80 3.68
CA GLN A 165 7.57 20.55 4.57
C GLN A 165 6.91 21.87 5.01
N ASN A 166 7.16 22.27 6.26
CA ASN A 166 6.66 23.50 6.87
C ASN A 166 5.13 23.61 6.93
N LYS A 167 4.41 22.48 6.89
CA LYS A 167 2.96 22.42 7.14
C LYS A 167 2.67 21.44 8.26
N GLU A 168 2.04 21.91 9.32
CA GLU A 168 1.59 21.07 10.43
C GLU A 168 0.27 20.41 10.07
N MET A 169 0.24 19.08 10.06
CA MET A 169 -0.93 18.27 9.73
C MET A 169 -0.81 16.89 10.34
N SER A 170 -1.94 16.33 10.77
CA SER A 170 -2.07 14.95 11.24
C SER A 170 -2.93 14.14 10.27
N LEU A 171 -2.58 12.88 10.07
CA LEU A 171 -3.32 11.94 9.23
C LEU A 171 -3.54 10.64 10.00
N SER A 172 -4.80 10.28 10.21
CA SER A 172 -5.20 9.04 10.88
C SER A 172 -5.82 8.05 9.90
N LEU A 173 -5.19 6.87 9.80
CA LEU A 173 -5.62 5.75 8.94
C LEU A 173 -5.78 4.48 9.78
N SER A 174 -6.68 3.59 9.34
CA SER A 174 -6.85 2.26 9.93
C SER A 174 -5.79 1.31 9.36
N GLN A 175 -5.47 0.25 10.10
CA GLN A 175 -4.54 -0.78 9.62
C GLN A 175 -5.01 -1.41 8.30
N LEU A 176 -6.33 -1.56 8.11
CA LEU A 176 -6.91 -2.10 6.88
C LEU A 176 -6.70 -1.16 5.69
N GLN A 177 -6.85 0.16 5.88
CA GLN A 177 -6.53 1.15 4.85
C GLN A 177 -5.05 1.14 4.50
N ILE A 178 -4.18 1.09 5.51
CA ILE A 178 -2.72 1.01 5.29
C ILE A 178 -2.39 -0.26 4.51
N ALA A 179 -2.96 -1.41 4.87
CA ALA A 179 -2.76 -2.67 4.16
C ALA A 179 -3.25 -2.59 2.70
N CYS A 180 -4.38 -1.93 2.44
CA CYS A 180 -4.88 -1.69 1.09
C CYS A 180 -3.96 -0.79 0.25
N LEU A 181 -3.41 0.28 0.85
CA LEU A 181 -2.43 1.14 0.20
C LEU A 181 -1.13 0.41 -0.10
N LEU A 182 -0.65 -0.43 0.83
CA LEU A 182 0.54 -1.26 0.64
C LEU A 182 0.31 -2.36 -0.42
N ALA A 183 -0.88 -2.93 -0.50
CA ALA A 183 -1.25 -3.87 -1.55
C ALA A 183 -1.20 -3.21 -2.95
N ASN A 184 -1.67 -1.96 -3.05
CA ASN A 184 -1.56 -1.16 -4.26
C ASN A 184 -0.10 -0.82 -4.62
N ALA A 185 0.74 -0.56 -3.61
CA ALA A 185 2.17 -0.33 -3.77
C ALA A 185 2.93 -1.59 -4.22
N PHE A 186 2.55 -2.76 -3.69
CA PHE A 186 3.06 -4.07 -4.09
C PHE A 186 2.78 -4.33 -5.57
N TYR A 187 1.56 -4.08 -6.03
CA TYR A 187 1.19 -4.19 -7.45
C TYR A 187 1.60 -2.97 -8.31
N CYS A 188 2.37 -2.04 -7.75
CA CYS A 188 2.94 -0.90 -8.47
C CYS A 188 1.90 -0.05 -9.22
N THR A 189 0.74 0.16 -8.59
CA THR A 189 -0.42 0.82 -9.21
C THR A 189 -0.37 2.35 -9.09
N PHE A 190 0.44 2.91 -8.19
CA PHE A 190 0.49 4.36 -8.00
C PHE A 190 1.08 5.07 -9.24
N PRO A 191 0.34 6.01 -9.85
CA PRO A 191 0.77 6.70 -11.06
C PRO A 191 1.91 7.66 -10.75
N GLN A 192 2.86 7.81 -11.69
CA GLN A 192 3.91 8.84 -11.62
C GLN A 192 4.87 8.73 -10.41
N ARG A 193 4.98 7.55 -9.75
CA ARG A 193 5.82 7.33 -8.56
C ARG A 193 7.00 6.38 -8.74
N THR A 194 7.38 6.08 -9.99
CA THR A 194 8.40 5.08 -10.32
C THR A 194 9.73 5.67 -10.83
N SER A 195 9.77 6.92 -11.29
CA SER A 195 11.04 7.54 -11.72
C SER A 195 11.10 9.01 -11.29
N PRO A 196 12.15 9.44 -10.56
CA PRO A 196 12.38 10.83 -10.19
C PRO A 196 13.00 11.58 -11.38
N GLY A 197 12.18 11.98 -12.35
CA GLY A 197 12.60 12.99 -13.32
C GLY A 197 12.84 14.34 -12.62
N ALA A 198 13.73 15.18 -13.17
CA ALA A 198 13.99 16.52 -12.64
C ALA A 198 12.71 17.35 -12.46
N GLU A 199 11.74 17.16 -13.37
CA GLU A 199 10.44 17.82 -13.40
C GLU A 199 9.30 17.01 -12.75
N SER A 200 9.60 15.95 -11.99
CA SER A 200 8.55 15.12 -11.39
C SER A 200 7.87 15.82 -10.21
N GLU A 201 6.54 15.85 -10.22
CA GLU A 201 5.70 16.43 -9.15
C GLU A 201 6.02 15.87 -7.75
N TYR A 202 6.49 14.63 -7.71
CA TYR A 202 6.83 13.89 -6.50
C TYR A 202 8.33 13.83 -6.20
N ARG A 203 9.17 14.69 -6.80
CA ARG A 203 10.63 14.70 -6.60
C ARG A 203 11.05 14.75 -5.12
N ASN A 204 10.29 15.47 -4.29
CA ASN A 204 10.57 15.64 -2.86
C ASN A 204 9.87 14.59 -1.98
N PHE A 205 9.28 13.55 -2.55
CA PHE A 205 8.64 12.45 -1.84
C PHE A 205 9.35 11.13 -2.11
N PRO A 206 9.34 10.19 -1.15
CA PRO A 206 9.89 8.85 -1.37
C PRO A 206 9.08 8.09 -2.44
N THR A 207 9.73 7.13 -3.08
CA THR A 207 9.06 6.14 -3.92
C THR A 207 8.15 5.26 -3.07
N ILE A 208 7.00 4.89 -3.64
CA ILE A 208 6.01 4.05 -2.95
C ILE A 208 5.89 2.66 -3.57
N ASN A 209 6.02 2.56 -4.90
CA ASN A 209 5.88 1.29 -5.61
C ASN A 209 7.08 0.36 -5.33
N PHE A 210 6.82 -0.94 -5.20
CA PHE A 210 7.79 -1.95 -4.73
C PHE A 210 8.73 -2.48 -5.81
N ILE A 211 8.96 -1.70 -6.86
CA ILE A 211 9.70 -2.13 -8.06
C ILE A 211 11.11 -2.58 -7.72
N SER A 212 11.81 -1.81 -6.89
CA SER A 212 13.16 -2.16 -6.42
C SER A 212 13.21 -3.39 -5.51
N LEU A 213 12.07 -3.86 -5.01
CA LEU A 213 12.02 -5.08 -4.19
C LEU A 213 11.92 -6.34 -5.06
N PHE A 214 11.36 -6.25 -6.25
CA PHE A 214 11.20 -7.40 -7.16
C PHE A 214 12.40 -7.61 -8.07
N CYS A 215 13.08 -6.52 -8.42
CA CYS A 215 14.23 -6.56 -9.29
C CYS A 215 15.47 -7.12 -8.59
N THR A 216 16.24 -7.94 -9.30
CA THR A 216 17.60 -8.38 -8.92
C THR A 216 18.66 -7.41 -9.44
N SER A 217 18.33 -6.72 -10.52
CA SER A 217 19.27 -5.88 -11.28
C SER A 217 18.89 -4.41 -11.17
N ALA A 218 18.65 -3.91 -9.95
CA ALA A 218 18.54 -2.47 -9.78
C ALA A 218 19.95 -1.86 -9.98
N PRO A 219 20.16 -0.98 -10.97
CA PRO A 219 21.47 -0.34 -11.18
C PRO A 219 21.92 0.54 -10.00
N TRP A 220 21.07 0.72 -8.99
CA TRP A 220 21.27 1.59 -7.84
C TRP A 220 21.44 0.83 -6.50
N SER A 221 21.48 -0.50 -6.48
CA SER A 221 21.71 -1.25 -5.25
C SER A 221 23.05 -1.98 -5.25
N SER A 222 24.04 -1.37 -4.59
CA SER A 222 25.30 -2.01 -4.17
C SER A 222 25.14 -2.83 -2.88
N SER A 223 23.92 -3.18 -2.49
CA SER A 223 23.63 -3.92 -1.25
C SER A 223 23.25 -5.35 -1.56
N SER A 224 24.01 -6.28 -0.99
CA SER A 224 23.94 -7.73 -1.16
C SER A 224 22.52 -8.31 -1.15
N ASP A 225 22.30 -9.28 -2.04
CA ASP A 225 21.05 -10.02 -2.30
C ASP A 225 20.30 -10.52 -1.04
N THR A 226 20.99 -10.63 0.09
CA THR A 226 20.40 -11.04 1.37
C THR A 226 19.46 -9.99 1.97
N CYS A 227 19.69 -8.69 1.75
CA CYS A 227 18.96 -7.62 2.43
C CYS A 227 17.57 -7.36 1.80
N LEU A 228 17.46 -7.46 0.48
CA LEU A 228 16.17 -7.39 -0.24
C LEU A 228 15.30 -8.63 0.02
N HIS A 229 15.92 -9.80 0.15
CA HIS A 229 15.25 -11.04 0.50
C HIS A 229 14.53 -10.98 1.86
N PHE A 230 15.18 -10.42 2.89
CA PHE A 230 14.52 -10.23 4.19
C PHE A 230 13.35 -9.25 4.09
N ARG A 231 13.48 -8.13 3.36
CA ARG A 231 12.41 -7.14 3.23
C ARG A 231 11.13 -7.69 2.60
N LEU A 232 11.24 -8.57 1.60
CA LEU A 232 10.07 -9.17 0.96
C LEU A 232 9.36 -10.20 1.86
N VAL A 233 10.13 -10.98 2.63
CA VAL A 233 9.61 -11.98 3.57
C VAL A 233 8.95 -11.34 4.80
N TYR A 234 9.31 -10.11 5.17
CA TYR A 234 8.61 -9.36 6.24
C TYR A 234 7.37 -8.61 5.73
N LEU A 235 7.22 -8.44 4.42
CA LEU A 235 6.06 -7.79 3.79
C LEU A 235 4.97 -8.77 3.35
N LEU A 236 5.32 -10.05 3.15
CA LEU A 236 4.42 -11.17 2.82
C LEU A 236 4.20 -12.06 4.03
#